data_AF-A0A6I0IHC8-F1
#
_entry.id   AF-A0A6I0IHC8-F1
#
_cell.length_a   1.000
_cell.length_b   1.000
_cell.length_c   1.000
_cell.angle_alpha   90.00
_cell.angle_beta   90.00
_cell.angle_gamma   90.00
#
_symmetry.space_group_name_H-M   'P 1'
#
loop_
_entity.id
_entity.type
_entity.pdbx_description
1 polymer ?
#
loop_
_entity_poly.entity_id
_entity_poly.type
_entity_poly.pdbx_seq_one_letter_code
_entity_poly.pdbx_strand_id
1 'polypeptide(L)'
;MQENMKDKETYLFKKSQGFRTIRFHLTAEAIEWLDGTTKDDDDNIISNRILFKSLLSRMRLVPGRDNSFRRPQELQPGQLQFSETRLAEEWHMGRKKVRNLLATMERLGLITVSTSKVASVASVTCIEGWTDRQGSYVSNPCQPSQMALERPLNGF
;
A
#
# COMPACT_ATOMS: atom_id res chain seq x y z
N MET A 1 -39.58 -1.82 10.11
CA MET A 1 -38.53 -2.16 9.13
C MET A 1 -37.21 -2.00 9.87
N GLN A 2 -36.58 -3.10 10.26
CA GLN A 2 -35.34 -3.09 11.05
C GLN A 2 -34.20 -2.58 10.17
N GLU A 3 -33.52 -1.53 10.64
CA GLU A 3 -32.21 -1.10 10.12
C GLU A 3 -31.21 -2.24 10.29
N ASN A 4 -30.71 -2.75 9.17
CA ASN A 4 -29.73 -3.82 9.14
C ASN A 4 -28.35 -3.21 9.45
N MET A 5 -28.02 -3.02 10.73
CA MET A 5 -26.69 -2.60 11.20
C MET A 5 -25.64 -3.70 10.97
N LYS A 6 -25.26 -3.96 9.72
CA LYS A 6 -24.18 -4.89 9.37
C LYS A 6 -22.93 -4.21 8.77
N ASP A 7 -22.73 -2.92 9.03
CA ASP A 7 -21.48 -2.22 8.72
C ASP A 7 -20.48 -2.30 9.87
N LYS A 8 -20.20 -3.51 10.36
CA LYS A 8 -19.00 -3.72 11.17
C LYS A 8 -17.91 -4.16 10.21
N GLU A 9 -17.10 -3.21 9.73
CA GLU A 9 -15.82 -3.52 9.11
C GLU A 9 -15.05 -4.43 10.10
N THR A 10 -15.04 -5.73 9.85
CA THR A 10 -14.40 -6.76 10.71
C THR A 10 -12.88 -6.61 10.76
N TYR A 11 -12.33 -5.74 9.92
CA TYR A 11 -10.91 -5.60 9.66
C TYR A 11 -10.30 -4.42 10.44
N LEU A 12 -9.85 -4.68 11.66
CA LEU A 12 -9.11 -3.74 12.52
C LEU A 12 -7.66 -3.57 12.03
N PHE A 13 -7.45 -2.91 10.89
CA PHE A 13 -6.09 -2.61 10.43
C PHE A 13 -5.50 -1.40 11.17
N LYS A 14 -4.18 -1.44 11.37
CA LYS A 14 -3.42 -0.40 12.08
C LYS A 14 -3.69 0.98 11.47
N LYS A 15 -4.08 1.95 12.30
CA LYS A 15 -4.17 3.35 11.89
C LYS A 15 -2.79 3.83 11.42
N SER A 16 -2.74 4.54 10.30
CA SER A 16 -1.50 5.18 9.85
C SER A 16 -1.00 6.14 10.94
N GLN A 17 0.20 5.88 11.45
CA GLN A 17 0.78 6.70 12.52
C GLN A 17 1.62 7.82 11.91
N GLY A 18 1.63 8.99 12.55
CA GLY A 18 2.61 10.04 12.28
C GLY A 18 2.25 11.08 11.20
N PHE A 19 1.18 10.90 10.44
CA PHE A 19 0.72 11.90 9.47
C PHE A 19 -0.27 12.90 10.08
N ARG A 20 -0.17 14.18 9.68
CA ARG A 20 -1.26 15.16 9.80
C ARG A 20 -2.07 15.21 8.50
N THR A 21 -1.40 15.27 7.35
CA THR A 21 -2.00 15.21 6.01
C THR A 21 -1.12 14.40 5.07
N ILE A 22 -1.73 13.81 4.04
CA ILE A 22 -1.04 13.08 2.96
C ILE A 22 -1.57 13.60 1.64
N ARG A 23 -0.68 13.85 0.67
CA ARG A 23 -1.04 14.24 -0.69
C ARG A 23 -0.84 13.05 -1.62
N PHE A 24 -1.91 12.65 -2.30
CA PHE A 24 -1.90 11.53 -3.24
C PHE A 24 -1.91 12.04 -4.68
N HIS A 25 -1.17 11.34 -5.54
CA HIS A 25 -1.24 11.40 -6.99
C HIS A 25 -1.80 10.06 -7.49
N LEU A 26 -3.02 10.07 -8.03
CA LEU A 26 -3.72 8.86 -8.44
C LEU A 26 -4.26 9.04 -9.86
N THR A 27 -4.16 7.98 -10.67
CA THR A 27 -4.88 7.90 -11.94
C THR A 27 -6.36 7.65 -11.69
N ALA A 28 -7.22 7.93 -12.67
CA ALA A 28 -8.64 7.60 -12.59
C ALA A 28 -8.86 6.09 -12.33
N GLU A 29 -8.12 5.24 -13.04
CA GLU A 29 -8.17 3.78 -12.86
C GLU A 29 -7.80 3.35 -11.42
N ALA A 30 -6.80 4.01 -10.81
CA ALA A 30 -6.42 3.73 -9.43
C ALA A 30 -7.53 4.13 -8.45
N ILE A 31 -8.23 5.23 -8.70
CA ILE A 31 -9.38 5.68 -7.90
C ILE A 31 -10.52 4.65 -8.00
N GLU A 32 -10.91 4.29 -9.22
CA GLU A 32 -11.97 3.30 -9.46
C GLU A 32 -11.66 1.96 -8.79
N TRP A 33 -10.41 1.49 -8.91
CA TRP A 33 -10.00 0.25 -8.27
C TRP A 33 -10.05 0.34 -6.74
N LEU A 34 -9.63 1.47 -6.14
CA LEU A 34 -9.69 1.68 -4.69
C LEU A 34 -11.13 1.74 -4.16
N ASP A 35 -12.07 2.26 -4.95
CA ASP A 35 -13.51 2.27 -4.64
C ASP A 35 -14.17 0.91 -4.85
N GLY A 36 -13.51 0.01 -5.58
CA GLY A 36 -13.90 -1.38 -5.74
C GLY A 36 -13.72 -2.24 -4.49
N THR A 37 -14.15 -3.49 -4.62
CA THR A 37 -14.03 -4.51 -3.58
C THR A 37 -13.40 -5.79 -4.13
N THR A 38 -12.91 -6.62 -3.23
CA THR A 38 -12.54 -8.00 -3.48
C THR A 38 -13.22 -8.90 -2.44
N LYS A 39 -12.91 -10.18 -2.46
CA LYS A 39 -13.37 -11.14 -1.45
C LYS A 39 -12.19 -11.74 -0.68
N ASP A 40 -12.35 -12.17 0.55
CA ASP A 40 -11.39 -13.07 1.20
C ASP A 40 -11.63 -14.54 0.78
N ASP A 41 -11.03 -15.50 1.49
CA ASP A 41 -11.24 -16.93 1.26
C ASP A 41 -12.62 -17.41 1.78
N ASP A 42 -13.27 -16.66 2.67
CA ASP A 42 -14.60 -16.94 3.24
C ASP A 42 -15.74 -16.22 2.47
N ASP A 43 -15.43 -15.67 1.29
CA ASP A 43 -16.34 -14.90 0.43
C ASP A 43 -16.83 -13.57 1.03
N ASN A 44 -16.24 -13.08 2.13
CA ASN A 44 -16.57 -11.78 2.68
C ASN A 44 -16.06 -10.66 1.77
N ILE A 45 -16.87 -9.62 1.58
CA ILE A 45 -16.53 -8.46 0.77
C ILE A 45 -15.55 -7.55 1.53
N ILE A 46 -14.42 -7.22 0.90
CA ILE A 46 -13.38 -6.35 1.46
C ILE A 46 -13.14 -5.18 0.49
N SER A 47 -13.14 -3.96 1.01
CA SER A 47 -12.75 -2.79 0.22
C SER A 47 -11.26 -2.81 -0.15
N ASN A 48 -10.94 -2.58 -1.42
CA ASN A 48 -9.56 -2.49 -1.90
C ASN A 48 -8.79 -1.35 -1.21
N ARG A 49 -9.48 -0.24 -0.89
CA ARG A 49 -8.95 0.87 -0.09
C ARG A 49 -8.46 0.43 1.29
N ILE A 50 -9.14 -0.52 1.93
CA ILE A 50 -8.73 -1.04 3.25
C ILE A 50 -7.41 -1.80 3.13
N LEU A 51 -7.25 -2.64 2.10
CA LEU A 51 -6.01 -3.38 1.84
C LEU A 51 -4.84 -2.44 1.54
N PHE A 52 -5.08 -1.38 0.76
CA PHE A 52 -4.09 -0.35 0.51
C PHE A 52 -3.73 0.43 1.78
N LYS A 53 -4.72 0.85 2.59
CA LYS A 53 -4.48 1.49 3.90
C LYS A 53 -3.68 0.60 4.84
N SER A 54 -3.93 -0.70 4.81
CA SER A 54 -3.13 -1.70 5.51
C SER A 54 -1.66 -1.56 5.10
N LEU A 55 -1.31 -1.60 3.81
CA LEU A 55 0.08 -1.38 3.39
C LEU A 55 0.61 -0.01 3.84
N LEU A 56 -0.14 1.06 3.63
CA LEU A 56 0.23 2.42 4.03
C LEU A 56 0.56 2.53 5.53
N SER A 57 -0.14 1.80 6.39
CA SER A 57 0.13 1.78 7.84
C SER A 57 1.52 1.23 8.22
N ARG A 58 2.16 0.51 7.29
CA ARG A 58 3.51 -0.08 7.45
C ARG A 58 4.60 0.81 6.83
N MET A 59 4.21 1.87 6.12
CA MET A 59 5.14 2.80 5.49
C MET A 59 5.98 3.54 6.53
N ARG A 60 7.28 3.65 6.27
CA ARG A 60 8.21 4.42 7.11
C ARG A 60 8.13 5.90 6.76
N LEU A 61 8.15 6.75 7.79
CA LEU A 61 8.19 8.21 7.64
C LEU A 61 9.60 8.77 7.79
N VAL A 62 10.46 8.03 8.47
CA VAL A 62 11.87 8.33 8.69
C VAL A 62 12.68 7.11 8.27
N PRO A 63 13.92 7.29 7.79
CA PRO A 63 14.77 6.15 7.45
C PRO A 63 14.98 5.26 8.68
N GLY A 64 15.15 3.96 8.42
CA GLY A 64 15.73 3.07 9.42
C GLY A 64 15.27 1.62 9.31
N ARG A 65 16.02 0.78 10.01
CA ARG A 65 15.88 -0.68 9.99
C ARG A 65 14.53 -1.18 10.51
N ASP A 66 13.89 -2.06 9.74
CA ASP A 66 12.76 -2.88 10.21
C ASP A 66 13.26 -4.25 10.63
N ASN A 67 13.22 -4.55 11.93
CA ASN A 67 13.64 -5.83 12.50
C ASN A 67 12.49 -6.82 12.74
N SER A 68 11.27 -6.49 12.31
CA SER A 68 10.07 -7.33 12.55
C SER A 68 10.00 -8.58 11.66
N PHE A 69 10.85 -8.65 10.64
CA PHE A 69 10.98 -9.81 9.75
C PHE A 69 12.25 -10.59 10.07
N ARG A 70 12.25 -11.90 9.78
CA ARG A 70 13.44 -12.77 9.94
C ARG A 70 14.69 -12.15 9.31
N ARG A 71 14.51 -11.37 8.24
CA ARG A 71 15.58 -10.65 7.57
C ARG A 71 15.27 -9.16 7.61
N PRO A 72 15.94 -8.40 8.49
CA PRO A 72 15.74 -6.98 8.58
C PRO A 72 16.11 -6.25 7.29
N GLN A 73 15.43 -5.16 6.98
CA GLN A 73 15.75 -4.27 5.85
C GLN A 73 15.93 -2.84 6.31
N GLU A 74 16.89 -2.13 5.70
CA GLU A 74 16.98 -0.68 5.80
C GLU A 74 15.95 -0.06 4.86
N LEU A 75 15.02 0.71 5.43
CA LEU A 75 13.93 1.32 4.69
C LEU A 75 14.10 2.83 4.65
N GLN A 76 13.86 3.42 3.48
CA GLN A 76 13.73 4.86 3.31
C GLN A 76 12.30 5.33 3.62
N PRO A 77 12.09 6.64 3.87
CA PRO A 77 10.75 7.21 3.92
C PRO A 77 9.96 6.87 2.66
N GLY A 78 8.69 6.53 2.81
CA GLY A 78 7.86 6.08 1.69
C GLY A 78 7.94 4.57 1.40
N GLN A 79 8.85 3.84 2.06
CA GLN A 79 8.98 2.38 1.89
C GLN A 79 8.36 1.59 3.03
N LEU A 80 7.96 0.35 2.72
CA LEU A 80 7.49 -0.65 3.69
C LEU A 80 8.10 -2.01 3.36
N GLN A 81 8.41 -2.80 4.39
CA GLN A 81 8.72 -4.22 4.23
C GLN A 81 7.44 -5.05 4.40
N PHE A 82 7.29 -6.11 3.61
CA PHE A 82 6.15 -7.01 3.71
C PHE A 82 6.51 -8.47 3.45
N SER A 83 5.59 -9.37 3.80
CA SER A 83 5.63 -10.79 3.46
C SER A 83 4.26 -11.19 2.92
N GLU A 84 4.21 -11.75 1.72
CA GLU A 84 2.95 -12.25 1.16
C GLU A 84 2.29 -13.32 2.03
N THR A 85 3.07 -14.12 2.76
CA THR A 85 2.53 -15.11 3.70
C THR A 85 1.86 -14.42 4.89
N ARG A 86 2.51 -13.42 5.50
CA ARG A 86 1.90 -12.66 6.62
C ARG A 86 0.68 -11.88 6.15
N LEU A 87 0.74 -11.26 4.97
CA LEU A 87 -0.40 -10.56 4.39
C LEU A 87 -1.55 -11.52 4.09
N ALA A 88 -1.27 -12.75 3.63
CA ALA A 88 -2.30 -13.76 3.40
C ALA A 88 -3.03 -14.14 4.69
N GLU A 89 -2.29 -14.33 5.78
CA GLU A 89 -2.85 -14.58 7.12
C GLU A 89 -3.68 -13.38 7.61
N GLU A 90 -3.14 -12.16 7.50
CA GLU A 90 -3.78 -10.93 7.97
C GLU A 90 -5.00 -10.50 7.14
N TRP A 91 -5.02 -10.84 5.85
CA TRP A 91 -6.11 -10.51 4.94
C TRP A 91 -7.06 -11.69 4.71
N HIS A 92 -6.87 -12.80 5.45
CA HIS A 92 -7.66 -14.03 5.34
C HIS A 92 -7.83 -14.53 3.90
N MET A 93 -6.77 -14.44 3.10
CA MET A 93 -6.83 -14.80 1.68
C MET A 93 -5.63 -15.61 1.22
N GLY A 94 -5.82 -16.46 0.21
CA GLY A 94 -4.73 -17.25 -0.35
C GLY A 94 -3.58 -16.37 -0.88
N ARG A 95 -2.32 -16.83 -0.67
CA ARG A 95 -1.10 -16.13 -1.12
C ARG A 95 -1.11 -15.73 -2.61
N LYS A 96 -1.75 -16.54 -3.46
CA LYS A 96 -1.92 -16.21 -4.90
C LYS A 96 -2.75 -14.94 -5.08
N LYS A 97 -3.81 -14.76 -4.29
CA LYS A 97 -4.68 -13.58 -4.32
C LYS A 97 -3.94 -12.34 -3.82
N VAL A 98 -3.22 -12.45 -2.69
CA VAL A 98 -2.33 -11.38 -2.19
C VAL A 98 -1.36 -10.91 -3.27
N ARG A 99 -0.67 -11.85 -3.92
CA ARG A 99 0.28 -11.51 -4.99
C ARG A 99 -0.39 -10.78 -6.16
N ASN A 100 -1.56 -11.23 -6.59
CA ASN A 100 -2.31 -10.57 -7.67
C ASN A 100 -2.78 -9.16 -7.27
N LEU A 101 -3.18 -8.96 -6.02
CA LEU A 101 -3.53 -7.64 -5.49
C LEU A 101 -2.32 -6.70 -5.47
N LEU A 102 -1.16 -7.18 -5.01
CA LEU A 102 0.08 -6.40 -5.04
C LEU A 102 0.49 -6.04 -6.47
N ALA A 103 0.41 -6.99 -7.41
CA ALA A 103 0.68 -6.74 -8.83
C ALA A 103 -0.31 -5.73 -9.45
N THR A 104 -1.58 -5.75 -9.02
CA THR A 104 -2.58 -4.77 -9.46
C THR A 104 -2.28 -3.39 -8.90
N MET A 105 -1.95 -3.28 -7.61
CA MET A 105 -1.53 -2.02 -6.99
C MET A 105 -0.28 -1.44 -7.68
N GLU A 106 0.67 -2.30 -8.06
CA GLU A 106 1.86 -1.89 -8.81
C GLU A 106 1.53 -1.39 -10.21
N ARG A 107 0.71 -2.13 -10.97
CA ARG A 107 0.24 -1.72 -12.31
C ARG A 107 -0.49 -0.38 -12.28
N LEU A 108 -1.25 -0.10 -11.22
CA LEU A 108 -2.01 1.13 -11.03
C LEU A 108 -1.15 2.29 -10.46
N GLY A 109 0.16 2.07 -10.24
CA GLY A 109 1.07 3.10 -9.73
C GLY A 109 0.88 3.43 -8.25
N LEU A 110 0.12 2.64 -7.49
CA LEU A 110 -0.05 2.81 -6.04
C LEU A 110 1.24 2.51 -5.28
N ILE A 111 1.95 1.47 -5.72
CA ILE A 111 3.22 1.04 -5.16
C ILE A 111 4.19 0.64 -6.28
N THR A 112 5.46 0.48 -5.94
CA THR A 112 6.42 -0.29 -6.74
C THR A 112 7.03 -1.35 -5.86
N VAL A 113 6.99 -2.61 -6.31
CA VAL A 113 7.45 -3.76 -5.54
C VAL A 113 8.89 -4.10 -5.96
N SER A 114 9.82 -3.95 -5.03
CA SER A 114 11.16 -4.50 -5.15
C SER A 114 11.21 -5.83 -4.41
N THR A 115 11.23 -6.94 -5.15
CA THR A 115 11.43 -8.27 -4.56
C THR A 115 12.89 -8.70 -4.72
N SER A 116 13.46 -9.24 -3.64
CA SER A 116 14.71 -9.98 -3.69
C SER A 116 14.46 -11.41 -3.22
N LYS A 117 15.46 -12.29 -3.34
CA LYS A 117 15.42 -13.64 -2.71
C LYS A 117 15.24 -13.60 -1.18
N VAL A 118 15.34 -12.42 -0.57
CA VAL A 118 15.70 -12.22 0.83
C VAL A 118 14.61 -11.43 1.59
N ALA A 119 13.97 -10.46 0.92
CA ALA A 119 12.88 -9.65 1.45
C ALA A 119 12.08 -9.01 0.31
N SER A 120 10.81 -8.71 0.59
CA SER A 120 9.97 -7.89 -0.28
C SER A 120 9.80 -6.51 0.34
N VAL A 121 10.19 -5.48 -0.41
CA VAL A 121 10.02 -4.07 -0.04
C VAL A 121 9.13 -3.44 -1.10
N ALA A 122 8.17 -2.63 -0.66
CA ALA A 122 7.37 -1.79 -1.55
C ALA A 122 7.62 -0.32 -1.26
N SER A 123 7.75 0.47 -2.31
CA SER A 123 7.73 1.93 -2.27
C SER A 123 6.29 2.39 -2.55
N VAL A 124 5.72 3.26 -1.72
CA VAL A 124 4.37 3.82 -1.94
C VAL A 124 4.48 5.03 -2.86
N THR A 125 4.33 4.81 -4.16
CA THR A 125 4.65 5.78 -5.23
C THR A 125 3.55 6.80 -5.47
N CYS A 126 2.30 6.45 -5.17
CA CYS A 126 1.16 7.36 -5.34
C CYS A 126 1.08 8.48 -4.29
N ILE A 127 2.04 8.59 -3.37
CA ILE A 127 2.11 9.69 -2.41
C ILE A 127 3.11 10.72 -2.93
N GLU A 128 2.68 11.97 -3.11
CA GLU A 128 3.57 13.09 -3.46
C GLU A 128 4.38 13.55 -2.26
N GLY A 129 3.74 13.55 -1.10
CA GLY A 129 4.35 13.94 0.16
C GLY A 129 3.35 13.93 1.29
N TRP A 130 3.82 14.26 2.49
CA TRP A 130 3.00 14.32 3.69
C TRP A 130 3.45 15.44 4.60
N THR A 131 2.51 15.92 5.42
CA THR A 131 2.84 16.81 6.53
C THR A 131 2.87 15.98 7.80
N ASP A 132 3.95 16.07 8.56
CA ASP A 132 4.06 15.41 9.86
C ASP A 132 3.19 16.09 10.93
N ARG A 133 3.19 15.55 12.16
CA ARG A 133 2.43 16.12 13.28
C ARG A 133 2.93 17.50 13.73
N GLN A 134 4.15 17.87 13.38
CA GLN A 134 4.76 19.16 13.71
C GLN A 134 4.43 20.23 12.66
N GLY A 135 3.84 19.84 11.52
CA GLY A 135 3.47 20.74 10.45
C GLY A 135 4.51 20.85 9.34
N SER A 136 5.59 20.07 9.40
CA SER A 136 6.64 20.07 8.39
C SER A 136 6.25 19.20 7.19
N TYR A 137 6.37 19.77 5.99
CA TYR A 137 6.14 19.05 4.74
C TYR A 137 7.36 18.20 4.37
N VAL A 138 7.12 16.95 4.03
CA VAL A 138 8.11 15.98 3.56
C VAL A 138 7.69 15.53 2.17
N SER A 139 8.54 15.78 1.18
CA SER A 139 8.38 15.21 -0.16
C SER A 139 8.68 13.71 -0.12
N ASN A 140 7.89 12.90 -0.81
CA ASN A 140 8.12 11.46 -0.85
C ASN A 140 9.33 11.13 -1.74
N PRO A 141 10.44 10.62 -1.19
CA PRO A 141 11.63 10.31 -1.98
C PRO A 141 11.43 9.11 -2.92
N CYS A 142 10.35 8.35 -2.72
CA CYS A 142 10.01 7.20 -3.55
C CYS A 142 9.20 7.55 -4.81
N GLN A 143 8.81 8.82 -5.00
CA GLN A 143 8.14 9.18 -6.25
C GLN A 143 9.07 8.93 -7.44
N PRO A 144 8.59 8.26 -8.51
CA PRO A 144 9.31 8.28 -9.76
C PRO A 144 9.50 9.74 -10.17
N SER A 145 10.72 10.16 -10.50
CA SER A 145 10.94 11.46 -11.14
C SER A 145 9.97 11.57 -12.32
N GLN A 146 9.24 12.68 -12.48
CA GLN A 146 8.25 12.85 -13.55
C GLN A 146 8.80 12.49 -14.96
N MET A 147 10.11 12.63 -15.18
CA MET A 147 10.82 12.20 -16.39
C MET A 147 10.81 10.68 -16.69
N ALA A 148 10.49 9.82 -15.72
CA ALA A 148 10.48 8.36 -15.89
C ALA A 148 9.09 7.81 -16.24
N LEU A 149 8.02 8.56 -15.93
CA LEU A 149 6.64 8.17 -16.23
C LEU A 149 6.26 8.49 -17.68
N GLU A 150 6.94 9.46 -18.31
CA GLU A 150 6.72 9.89 -19.70
C GLU A 150 7.62 9.17 -20.73
N ARG A 151 8.00 7.91 -20.50
CA ARG A 151 8.58 7.14 -21.61
C ARG A 151 7.48 6.90 -22.64
N PRO A 152 7.60 7.41 -23.89
CA PRO A 152 6.60 7.15 -24.90
C PRO A 152 6.52 5.64 -25.13
N LEU A 153 5.31 5.09 -25.20
CA LEU A 153 5.04 3.78 -25.78
C LEU A 153 5.29 3.83 -27.29
N ASN A 154 6.53 4.08 -27.70
CA ASN A 154 6.95 3.97 -29.10
C ASN A 154 8.16 3.02 -29.14
N GLY A 155 7.87 1.77 -29.44
CA GLY A 155 8.89 0.77 -29.74
C GLY A 155 8.42 -0.64 -29.43
N PHE A 156 7.48 -1.16 -30.23
CA PHE A 156 7.55 -2.45 -30.93
C PHE A 156 6.52 -2.45 -32.05
#